data_AF-A0A8J5HST2-F1
#
_entry.id   AF-A0A8J5HST2-F1
#
_cell.length_a   1.000
_cell.length_b   1.000
_cell.length_c   1.000
_cell.angle_alpha   90.00
_cell.angle_beta   90.00
_cell.angle_gamma   90.00
#
_symmetry.space_group_name_H-M   'P 1'
#
loop_
_entity.id
_entity.type
_entity.pdbx_description
1 polymer ?
#
loop_
_entity_poly.entity_id
_entity_poly.type
_entity_poly.pdbx_seq_one_letter_code
_entity_poly.pdbx_strand_id
1 'polypeptide(L)'
;MRWPWDKLQQLQRRENRGRVWAAAILLWLLLMLATPRIPRTPSLHLFADMRNFLGVPNTLNVLTSFPLLLVGVPALVLCLSGCCFGISMRGEIWGWVLFYAGTAAAAFGSAYYHLKPDDDSVTMTSAASLLSILVIERIDERIGMACLFSLMTFVLVSIGCERTFNDLRLCMMFHIVPCIAIPALLFLFPPKYTHSRFWICATGKI
;
A
#
# COMPACT_ATOMS: atom_id res chain seq x y z
N MET A 1 -35.47 15.82 -20.22
CA MET A 1 -34.61 16.75 -20.99
C MET A 1 -33.56 17.33 -20.03
N ARG A 2 -32.25 17.06 -20.24
CA ARG A 2 -31.16 17.73 -19.50
C ARG A 2 -30.87 19.08 -20.18
N TRP A 3 -30.83 20.16 -19.40
CA TRP A 3 -30.78 21.53 -19.91
C TRP A 3 -29.33 21.92 -20.28
N PRO A 4 -29.07 22.84 -21.24
CA PRO A 4 -27.73 23.10 -21.77
C PRO A 4 -26.68 23.54 -20.73
N TRP A 5 -27.12 24.18 -19.65
CA TRP A 5 -26.26 24.68 -18.58
C TRP A 5 -25.67 23.55 -17.71
N ASP A 6 -26.32 22.39 -17.63
CA ASP A 6 -25.80 21.21 -16.92
C ASP A 6 -24.52 20.68 -17.60
N LYS A 7 -24.46 20.75 -18.93
CA LYS A 7 -23.29 20.34 -19.71
C LYS A 7 -22.12 21.30 -19.49
N LEU A 8 -22.37 22.61 -19.47
CA LEU A 8 -21.33 23.62 -19.21
C LEU A 8 -20.75 23.45 -17.80
N GLN A 9 -21.59 23.25 -16.79
CA GLN A 9 -21.14 23.01 -15.42
C GLN A 9 -20.33 21.70 -15.28
N GLN A 10 -20.71 20.63 -16.00
CA GLN A 10 -19.95 19.38 -16.02
C GLN A 10 -18.58 19.53 -16.68
N LEU A 11 -18.52 20.24 -17.81
CA LEU A 11 -17.26 20.54 -18.50
C LEU A 11 -16.33 21.37 -17.62
N GLN A 12 -16.87 22.39 -16.95
CA GLN A 12 -16.10 23.25 -16.06
C GLN A 12 -15.60 22.51 -14.82
N ARG A 13 -16.39 21.59 -14.24
CA ARG A 13 -15.90 20.70 -13.16
C ARG A 13 -14.80 19.76 -13.64
N ARG A 14 -14.93 19.21 -14.86
CA ARG A 14 -13.91 18.32 -15.45
C ARG A 14 -12.61 19.07 -15.71
N GLU A 15 -12.69 20.29 -16.23
CA GLU A 15 -11.55 21.16 -16.47
C GLU A 15 -10.85 21.54 -15.16
N ASN A 16 -11.61 21.95 -14.14
CA ASN A 16 -11.06 22.26 -12.82
C ASN A 16 -10.37 21.05 -12.19
N ARG A 17 -10.95 19.85 -12.31
CA ARG A 17 -10.29 18.60 -11.87
C ARG A 17 -8.99 18.37 -12.64
N GLY A 18 -8.98 18.56 -13.94
CA GLY A 18 -7.78 18.42 -14.77
C GLY A 18 -6.66 19.36 -14.32
N ARG A 19 -6.99 20.62 -14.02
CA ARG A 19 -6.04 21.61 -13.50
C ARG A 19 -5.47 21.21 -12.13
N VAL A 20 -6.31 20.70 -11.22
CA VAL A 20 -5.85 20.22 -9.91
C VAL A 20 -4.89 19.03 -10.06
N TRP A 21 -5.22 18.05 -10.90
CA TRP A 21 -4.33 16.92 -11.18
C TRP A 21 -3.02 17.35 -11.82
N ALA A 22 -3.07 18.27 -12.80
CA ALA A 22 -1.88 18.82 -13.43
C ALA A 22 -0.99 19.56 -12.41
N ALA A 23 -1.58 20.35 -11.53
CA ALA A 23 -0.87 21.04 -10.46
C ALA A 23 -0.24 20.05 -9.46
N ALA A 24 -0.96 18.99 -9.08
CA ALA A 24 -0.44 17.95 -8.19
C ALA A 24 0.75 17.19 -8.81
N ILE A 25 0.66 16.83 -10.09
CA ILE A 25 1.75 16.17 -10.83
C ILE A 25 2.94 17.12 -10.95
N LEU A 26 2.71 18.39 -11.29
CA LEU A 26 3.77 19.38 -11.39
C LEU A 26 4.48 19.58 -10.04
N LEU A 27 3.72 19.73 -8.96
CA LEU A 27 4.26 19.83 -7.60
C LEU A 27 5.09 18.60 -7.25
N TRP A 28 4.59 17.41 -7.56
CA TRP A 28 5.30 16.16 -7.33
C TRP A 28 6.62 16.08 -8.11
N LEU A 29 6.61 16.47 -9.40
CA LEU A 29 7.83 16.53 -10.22
C LEU A 29 8.83 17.54 -9.65
N LEU A 30 8.37 18.73 -9.23
CA LEU A 30 9.22 19.74 -8.61
C LEU A 30 9.86 19.21 -7.31
N LEU A 31 9.12 18.48 -6.48
CA LEU A 31 9.66 17.84 -5.28
C LEU A 31 10.71 16.77 -5.62
N MET A 32 10.49 15.98 -6.68
CA MET A 32 11.46 15.00 -7.18
C MET A 32 12.70 15.65 -7.82
N LEU A 33 12.59 16.88 -8.34
CA LEU A 33 13.74 17.64 -8.85
C LEU A 33 14.51 18.32 -7.72
N ALA A 34 13.81 18.84 -6.71
CA ALA A 34 14.39 19.58 -5.60
C ALA A 34 15.05 18.67 -4.55
N THR A 35 14.53 17.46 -4.36
CA THR A 35 15.13 16.50 -3.43
C THR A 35 16.35 15.83 -4.06
N PRO A 36 17.48 15.70 -3.35
CA PRO A 36 18.61 14.93 -3.85
C PRO A 36 18.21 13.45 -3.99
N ARG A 37 18.85 12.76 -4.95
CA ARG A 37 18.68 11.30 -5.08
C ARG A 37 19.07 10.63 -3.77
N ILE A 38 18.33 9.58 -3.40
CA ILE A 38 18.64 8.78 -2.23
C ILE A 38 19.30 7.49 -2.74
N PRO A 39 20.65 7.44 -2.83
CA PRO A 39 21.33 6.26 -3.30
C PRO A 39 21.18 5.12 -2.30
N ARG A 40 21.13 3.89 -2.81
CA ARG A 40 21.35 2.72 -1.97
C ARG A 40 22.79 2.75 -1.49
N THR A 41 22.99 3.13 -0.24
CA THR A 41 24.28 2.93 0.43
C THR A 41 24.44 1.45 0.76
N PRO A 42 25.62 0.84 0.54
CA PRO A 42 25.91 -0.48 1.09
C PRO A 42 25.81 -0.37 2.62
N SER A 43 24.71 -0.86 3.18
CA SER A 43 24.44 -0.71 4.59
C SER A 43 25.35 -1.64 5.37
N LEU A 44 26.10 -1.07 6.32
CA LEU A 44 26.49 -1.81 7.50
C LEU A 44 25.18 -2.14 8.25
N HIS A 45 24.61 -3.32 7.99
CA HIS A 45 23.36 -3.75 8.60
C HIS A 45 23.59 -4.11 10.08
N LEU A 46 23.61 -3.10 10.94
CA LEU A 46 23.62 -3.28 12.38
C LEU A 46 22.18 -3.48 12.84
N PHE A 47 21.81 -4.75 13.04
CA PHE A 47 20.52 -5.09 13.61
C PHE A 47 20.51 -4.93 15.13
N ALA A 48 19.35 -4.63 15.70
CA ALA A 48 19.18 -4.54 17.15
C ALA A 48 19.48 -5.88 17.85
N ASP A 49 19.08 -6.99 17.23
CA ASP A 49 19.49 -8.33 17.62
C ASP A 49 20.55 -8.87 16.66
N MET A 50 21.75 -9.17 17.18
CA MET A 50 22.82 -9.86 16.44
C MET A 50 23.12 -11.24 17.02
N ARG A 51 22.27 -11.74 17.92
CA ARG A 51 22.43 -13.07 18.52
C ARG A 51 22.11 -14.16 17.50
N ASN A 52 22.79 -15.28 17.66
CA ASN A 52 22.52 -16.50 16.90
C ASN A 52 22.01 -17.58 17.86
N PHE A 53 20.71 -17.82 17.84
CA PHE A 53 20.08 -18.94 18.53
C PHE A 53 19.80 -20.04 17.51
N LEU A 54 20.15 -21.29 17.86
CA LEU A 54 19.84 -22.49 17.07
C LEU A 54 20.37 -22.44 15.62
N GLY A 55 21.46 -21.71 15.36
CA GLY A 55 22.06 -21.58 14.02
C GLY A 55 21.43 -20.50 13.14
N VAL A 56 20.43 -19.77 13.64
CA VAL A 56 19.74 -18.68 12.92
C VAL A 56 20.36 -17.34 13.31
N PRO A 57 21.04 -16.61 12.41
CA PRO A 57 21.55 -15.27 12.71
C PRO A 57 20.40 -14.28 12.94
N ASN A 58 20.61 -13.25 13.76
CA ASN A 58 19.64 -12.18 14.00
C ASN A 58 18.26 -12.72 14.45
N THR A 59 18.26 -13.79 15.26
CA THR A 59 17.11 -14.68 15.44
C THR A 59 15.85 -13.94 15.87
N LEU A 60 15.96 -12.98 16.79
CA LEU A 60 14.78 -12.26 17.25
C LEU A 60 14.21 -11.35 16.16
N ASN A 61 15.05 -10.78 15.28
CA ASN A 61 14.54 -10.01 14.16
C ASN A 61 13.80 -10.92 13.16
N VAL A 62 14.33 -12.11 12.86
CA VAL A 62 13.63 -13.12 12.05
C VAL A 62 12.30 -13.51 12.71
N LEU A 63 12.30 -13.68 14.03
CA LEU A 63 11.10 -14.08 14.78
C LEU A 63 10.00 -13.00 14.72
N THR A 64 10.36 -11.72 14.68
CA THR A 64 9.37 -10.63 14.55
C THR A 64 8.60 -10.63 13.24
N SER A 65 9.05 -11.36 12.21
CA SER A 65 8.30 -11.55 10.96
C SER A 65 7.19 -12.61 11.08
N PHE A 66 7.26 -13.54 12.05
CA PHE A 66 6.29 -14.63 12.20
C PHE A 66 4.86 -14.18 12.52
N PRO A 67 4.60 -13.17 13.37
CA PRO A 67 3.25 -12.67 13.57
C PRO A 67 2.57 -12.24 12.26
N LEU A 68 3.31 -11.60 11.35
CA LEU A 68 2.78 -11.22 10.03
C LEU A 68 2.43 -12.45 9.19
N LEU A 69 3.24 -13.51 9.27
CA LEU A 69 2.98 -14.77 8.57
C LEU A 69 1.75 -15.49 9.14
N LEU A 70 1.62 -15.54 10.46
CA LEU A 70 0.51 -16.18 11.18
C LEU A 70 -0.83 -15.51 10.90
N VAL A 71 -0.84 -14.22 10.60
CA VAL A 71 -2.05 -13.51 10.17
C VAL A 71 -2.23 -13.62 8.65
N GLY A 72 -1.16 -13.38 7.88
CA GLY A 72 -1.20 -13.28 6.43
C GLY A 72 -1.60 -14.58 5.73
N VAL A 73 -1.03 -15.72 6.12
CA VAL A 73 -1.29 -17.01 5.42
C VAL A 73 -2.72 -17.51 5.68
N PRO A 74 -3.22 -17.62 6.93
CA PRO A 74 -4.60 -18.04 7.16
C PRO A 74 -5.61 -17.09 6.53
N ALA A 75 -5.39 -15.78 6.62
CA ALA A 75 -6.28 -14.81 6.00
C ALA A 75 -6.30 -14.91 4.47
N LEU A 76 -5.13 -15.12 3.83
CA LEU A 76 -5.05 -15.39 2.40
C LEU A 76 -5.82 -16.65 2.01
N VAL A 77 -5.65 -17.75 2.76
CA VAL A 77 -6.37 -19.00 2.54
C VAL A 77 -7.88 -18.79 2.66
N LEU A 78 -8.35 -18.12 3.71
CA LEU A 78 -9.76 -17.80 3.90
C LEU A 78 -10.31 -16.95 2.75
N CYS A 79 -9.52 -16.01 2.22
CA CYS A 79 -9.90 -15.22 1.07
C CYS A 79 -10.03 -16.05 -0.21
N LEU A 80 -9.08 -16.95 -0.47
CA LEU A 80 -9.10 -17.83 -1.65
C LEU A 80 -10.18 -18.91 -1.56
N SER A 81 -10.50 -19.38 -0.35
CA SER A 81 -11.58 -20.34 -0.10
C SER A 81 -12.99 -19.73 -0.19
N GLY A 82 -13.10 -18.40 -0.37
CA GLY A 82 -14.38 -17.71 -0.45
C GLY A 82 -15.09 -17.55 0.90
N CYS A 83 -14.41 -17.81 2.01
CA CYS A 83 -14.94 -17.68 3.37
C CYS A 83 -14.85 -16.24 3.91
N CYS A 84 -14.68 -15.24 3.04
CA CYS A 84 -14.57 -13.83 3.42
C CYS A 84 -15.86 -13.34 4.10
N PHE A 85 -15.74 -12.98 5.37
CA PHE A 85 -16.78 -12.43 6.26
C PHE A 85 -17.69 -11.37 5.60
N GLY A 86 -18.79 -11.80 4.98
CA GLY A 86 -19.87 -10.91 4.52
C GLY A 86 -19.47 -9.89 3.43
N ILE A 87 -18.37 -10.11 2.72
CA ILE A 87 -17.91 -9.25 1.62
C ILE A 87 -18.90 -9.35 0.46
N SER A 88 -19.39 -8.20 -0.02
CA SER A 88 -20.45 -8.16 -1.02
C SER A 88 -19.92 -8.02 -2.45
N MET A 89 -18.70 -7.54 -2.63
CA MET A 89 -18.15 -7.18 -3.95
C MET A 89 -16.96 -8.05 -4.34
N ARG A 90 -16.89 -8.41 -5.62
CA ARG A 90 -15.85 -9.32 -6.14
C ARG A 90 -14.48 -8.63 -6.21
N GLY A 91 -14.44 -7.31 -6.43
CA GLY A 91 -13.22 -6.51 -6.39
C GLY A 91 -12.59 -6.43 -5.00
N GLU A 92 -13.40 -6.39 -3.94
CA GLU A 92 -12.89 -6.38 -2.55
C GLU A 92 -12.12 -7.67 -2.25
N ILE A 93 -12.60 -8.82 -2.72
CA ILE A 93 -11.93 -10.11 -2.55
C ILE A 93 -10.52 -10.06 -3.15
N TRP A 94 -10.39 -9.59 -4.40
CA TRP A 94 -9.08 -9.50 -5.05
C TRP A 94 -8.14 -8.51 -4.36
N GLY A 95 -8.68 -7.39 -3.86
CA GLY A 95 -7.92 -6.48 -3.03
C GLY A 95 -7.37 -7.18 -1.78
N TRP A 96 -8.23 -7.85 -1.01
CA TRP A 96 -7.83 -8.59 0.20
C TRP A 96 -6.84 -9.72 -0.09
N VAL A 97 -7.04 -10.47 -1.18
CA VAL A 97 -6.08 -11.49 -1.63
C VAL A 97 -4.70 -10.89 -1.86
N LEU A 98 -4.61 -9.76 -2.59
CA LEU A 98 -3.33 -9.10 -2.83
C LEU A 98 -2.71 -8.53 -1.55
N PHE A 99 -3.53 -8.01 -0.63
CA PHE A 99 -3.05 -7.52 0.66
C PHE A 99 -2.45 -8.62 1.53
N TYR A 100 -3.17 -9.74 1.70
CA TYR A 100 -2.67 -10.85 2.51
C TYR A 100 -1.54 -11.60 1.82
N ALA A 101 -1.55 -11.71 0.49
CA ALA A 101 -0.42 -12.22 -0.27
C ALA A 101 0.81 -11.33 -0.11
N GLY A 102 0.66 -10.01 -0.22
CA GLY A 102 1.72 -9.04 0.03
C GLY A 102 2.22 -9.09 1.48
N THR A 103 1.33 -9.28 2.46
CA THR A 103 1.70 -9.41 3.88
C THR A 103 2.48 -10.68 4.16
N ALA A 104 2.04 -11.82 3.63
CA ALA A 104 2.77 -13.08 3.74
C ALA A 104 4.13 -12.99 3.04
N ALA A 105 4.18 -12.43 1.83
CA ALA A 105 5.42 -12.22 1.09
C ALA A 105 6.36 -11.25 1.84
N ALA A 106 5.84 -10.20 2.47
CA ALA A 106 6.63 -9.28 3.29
C ALA A 106 7.19 -9.96 4.56
N ALA A 107 6.43 -10.88 5.16
CA ALA A 107 6.92 -11.70 6.28
C ALA A 107 8.08 -12.59 5.85
N PHE A 108 7.95 -13.30 4.72
CA PHE A 108 9.04 -14.10 4.16
C PHE A 108 10.23 -13.25 3.77
N GLY A 109 10.01 -12.11 3.11
CA GLY A 109 11.08 -11.22 2.69
C GLY A 109 11.82 -10.56 3.86
N SER A 110 11.08 -10.16 4.91
CA SER A 110 11.67 -9.66 6.15
C SER A 110 12.50 -10.73 6.87
N ALA A 111 11.99 -11.97 6.96
CA ALA A 111 12.74 -13.07 7.54
C ALA A 111 14.01 -13.37 6.71
N TYR A 112 13.89 -13.38 5.38
CA TYR A 112 15.02 -13.58 4.47
C TYR A 112 16.06 -12.47 4.61
N TYR A 113 15.65 -11.20 4.68
CA TYR A 113 16.52 -10.06 4.90
C TYR A 113 17.32 -10.15 6.20
N HIS A 114 16.71 -10.63 7.28
CA HIS A 114 17.42 -10.82 8.54
C HIS A 114 18.37 -12.01 8.53
N LEU A 115 18.10 -13.04 7.70
CA LEU A 115 18.99 -14.18 7.50
C LEU A 115 20.17 -13.86 6.60
N LYS A 116 19.88 -13.17 5.49
CA LYS A 116 20.82 -12.73 4.47
C LYS A 116 20.33 -11.36 4.00
N PRO A 117 20.96 -10.26 4.44
CA PRO A 117 20.56 -8.92 4.04
C PRO A 117 20.58 -8.80 2.52
N ASP A 118 19.39 -8.80 1.92
CA ASP A 118 19.15 -8.56 0.51
C ASP A 118 17.89 -7.70 0.35
N ASP A 119 17.86 -6.92 -0.70
CA ASP A 119 17.07 -5.71 -0.77
C ASP A 119 15.62 -5.96 -1.17
N ASP A 120 14.75 -6.18 -0.17
CA ASP A 120 13.38 -6.61 -0.41
C ASP A 120 12.36 -5.46 -0.48
N SER A 121 11.76 -5.31 -1.67
CA SER A 121 10.72 -4.35 -2.04
C SER A 121 9.29 -4.80 -1.71
N VAL A 122 9.13 -5.92 -0.99
CA VAL A 122 7.86 -6.64 -0.87
C VAL A 122 6.83 -5.93 0.04
N THR A 123 7.29 -5.09 0.96
CA THR A 123 6.42 -4.29 1.86
C THR A 123 5.60 -3.22 1.14
N MET A 124 6.03 -2.80 -0.06
CA MET A 124 5.34 -1.76 -0.83
C MET A 124 4.04 -2.29 -1.46
N THR A 125 4.03 -3.55 -1.87
CA THR A 125 2.88 -4.22 -2.49
C THR A 125 1.70 -4.34 -1.50
N SER A 126 1.97 -4.66 -0.23
CA SER A 126 0.92 -4.73 0.79
C SER A 126 0.32 -3.36 1.09
N ALA A 127 1.13 -2.30 1.20
CA ALA A 127 0.63 -0.95 1.44
C ALA A 127 -0.23 -0.41 0.28
N ALA A 128 0.22 -0.64 -0.96
CA ALA A 128 -0.51 -0.25 -2.18
C ALA A 128 -1.85 -0.98 -2.33
N SER A 129 -1.87 -2.29 -2.05
CA SER A 129 -3.11 -3.07 -2.10
C SER A 129 -4.10 -2.68 -0.99
N LEU A 130 -3.62 -2.40 0.24
CA LEU A 130 -4.46 -1.92 1.34
C LEU A 130 -5.14 -0.59 1.01
N LEU A 131 -4.37 0.37 0.49
CA LEU A 131 -4.90 1.67 0.08
C LEU A 131 -6.01 1.49 -0.97
N SER A 132 -5.80 0.59 -1.93
CA SER A 132 -6.79 0.31 -2.96
C SER A 132 -8.06 -0.36 -2.42
N ILE A 133 -7.96 -1.28 -1.46
CA ILE A 133 -9.13 -1.90 -0.80
C ILE A 133 -10.00 -0.84 -0.15
N LEU A 134 -9.39 0.12 0.55
CA LEU A 134 -10.14 1.20 1.20
C LEU A 134 -10.85 2.09 0.19
N VAL A 135 -10.26 2.32 -0.99
CA VAL A 135 -10.95 3.04 -2.08
C VAL A 135 -12.13 2.22 -2.62
N ILE A 136 -12.00 0.90 -2.78
CA ILE A 136 -13.10 0.02 -3.18
C ILE A 136 -14.24 0.07 -2.15
N GLU A 137 -13.92 0.00 -0.86
CA GLU A 137 -14.90 -0.01 0.23
C GLU A 137 -15.61 1.34 0.37
N ARG A 138 -14.85 2.45 0.33
CA ARG A 138 -15.34 3.78 0.74
C ARG A 138 -15.81 4.67 -0.40
N ILE A 139 -15.33 4.45 -1.63
CA ILE A 139 -15.62 5.32 -2.77
C ILE A 139 -16.46 4.56 -3.81
N ASP A 140 -15.86 3.60 -4.50
CA ASP A 140 -16.52 2.83 -5.57
C ASP A 140 -15.65 1.64 -6.02
N GLU A 141 -16.29 0.55 -6.42
CA GLU A 141 -15.58 -0.67 -6.85
C GLU A 141 -14.79 -0.47 -8.14
N ARG A 142 -15.33 0.24 -9.14
CA ARG A 142 -14.62 0.45 -10.41
C ARG A 142 -13.43 1.39 -10.22
N ILE A 143 -13.63 2.47 -9.46
CA ILE A 143 -12.54 3.41 -9.14
C ILE A 143 -11.46 2.72 -8.32
N GLY A 144 -11.85 1.92 -7.33
CA GLY A 144 -10.92 1.17 -6.50
C GLY A 144 -10.17 0.08 -7.26
N MET A 145 -10.81 -0.67 -8.17
CA MET A 145 -10.11 -1.64 -9.02
C MET A 145 -9.15 -0.96 -10.00
N ALA A 146 -9.53 0.18 -10.59
CA ALA A 146 -8.61 0.96 -11.42
C ALA A 146 -7.41 1.47 -10.59
N CYS A 147 -7.65 1.91 -9.35
CA CYS A 147 -6.61 2.29 -8.41
C CYS A 147 -5.67 1.12 -8.09
N LEU A 148 -6.21 -0.08 -7.89
CA LEU A 148 -5.45 -1.31 -7.63
C LEU A 148 -4.44 -1.57 -8.74
N PHE A 149 -4.92 -1.68 -9.98
CA PHE A 149 -4.06 -1.95 -11.13
C PHE A 149 -3.02 -0.85 -11.33
N SER A 150 -3.43 0.41 -11.22
CA SER A 150 -2.51 1.54 -11.38
C SER A 150 -1.41 1.55 -10.32
N LEU A 151 -1.75 1.29 -9.05
CA LEU A 151 -0.78 1.24 -7.96
C LEU A 151 0.15 0.04 -8.09
N MET A 152 -0.36 -1.14 -8.49
CA MET A 152 0.47 -2.32 -8.73
C MET A 152 1.48 -2.09 -9.87
N THR A 153 1.05 -1.51 -10.99
CA THR A 153 1.97 -1.13 -12.07
C THR A 153 3.00 -0.12 -11.58
N PHE A 154 2.57 0.88 -10.79
CA PHE A 154 3.49 1.88 -10.25
C PHE A 154 4.51 1.27 -9.28
N VAL A 155 4.14 0.27 -8.47
CA VAL A 155 5.08 -0.51 -7.63
C VAL A 155 6.13 -1.16 -8.51
N LEU A 156 5.74 -1.88 -9.56
CA LEU A 156 6.68 -2.56 -10.46
C LEU A 156 7.63 -1.57 -11.15
N VAL A 157 7.12 -0.43 -11.63
CA VAL A 157 7.93 0.63 -12.23
C VAL A 157 8.89 1.22 -11.21
N SER A 158 8.45 1.47 -9.97
CA SER A 158 9.30 2.02 -8.92
C SER A 158 10.47 1.09 -8.58
N ILE A 159 10.23 -0.23 -8.50
CA ILE A 159 11.28 -1.24 -8.30
C ILE A 159 12.26 -1.23 -9.48
N GLY A 160 11.76 -1.22 -10.72
CA GLY A 160 12.62 -1.15 -11.91
C GLY A 160 13.49 0.11 -11.94
N CYS A 161 12.92 1.26 -11.60
CA CYS A 161 13.65 2.52 -11.50
C CYS A 161 14.70 2.49 -10.39
N GLU A 162 14.36 1.96 -9.22
CA GLU A 162 15.28 1.81 -8.10
C GLU A 162 16.49 0.95 -8.49
N ARG A 163 16.24 -0.22 -9.10
CA ARG A 163 17.30 -1.14 -9.56
C ARG A 163 18.16 -0.56 -10.69
N THR A 164 17.60 0.29 -11.55
CA THR A 164 18.32 0.85 -12.72
C THR A 164 19.10 2.12 -12.36
N PHE A 165 18.50 3.01 -11.56
CA PHE A 165 19.04 4.34 -11.27
C PHE A 165 19.62 4.48 -9.86
N ASN A 166 19.56 3.42 -9.06
CA ASN A 166 19.96 3.41 -7.67
C ASN A 166 19.30 4.54 -6.86
N ASP A 167 17.99 4.73 -7.02
CA ASP A 167 17.24 5.83 -6.42
C ASP A 167 15.98 5.31 -5.73
N LEU A 168 15.95 5.36 -4.39
CA LEU A 168 14.88 4.80 -3.57
C LEU A 168 13.65 5.71 -3.45
N ARG A 169 13.70 6.95 -3.96
CA ARG A 169 12.65 7.95 -3.69
C ARG A 169 11.26 7.51 -4.13
N LEU A 170 11.14 6.88 -5.29
CA LEU A 170 9.87 6.34 -5.78
C LEU A 170 9.35 5.21 -4.90
N CYS A 171 10.25 4.37 -4.40
CA CYS A 171 9.89 3.27 -3.50
C CYS A 171 9.39 3.77 -2.15
N MET A 172 10.08 4.76 -1.55
CA MET A 172 9.72 5.35 -0.25
C MET A 172 8.33 6.00 -0.24
N MET A 173 7.83 6.46 -1.38
CA MET A 173 6.48 7.01 -1.47
C MET A 173 5.41 6.00 -1.07
N PHE A 174 5.62 4.72 -1.30
CA PHE A 174 4.65 3.68 -0.93
C PHE A 174 4.59 3.42 0.57
N HIS A 175 5.54 3.95 1.35
CA HIS A 175 5.44 3.98 2.81
C HIS A 175 4.76 5.27 3.28
N ILE A 176 5.14 6.42 2.71
CA ILE A 176 4.64 7.74 3.18
C ILE A 176 3.20 8.00 2.74
N VAL A 177 2.87 7.74 1.47
CA VAL A 177 1.56 8.08 0.90
C VAL A 177 0.42 7.32 1.60
N PRO A 178 0.50 5.99 1.80
CA PRO A 178 -0.55 5.27 2.52
C PRO A 178 -0.72 5.73 3.97
N CYS A 179 0.36 6.09 4.68
CA CYS A 179 0.28 6.61 6.04
C CYS A 179 -0.57 7.89 6.16
N ILE A 180 -0.66 8.71 5.11
CA ILE A 180 -1.48 9.93 5.10
C ILE A 180 -2.85 9.67 4.46
N ALA A 181 -2.85 8.95 3.33
CA ALA A 181 -4.05 8.71 2.53
C ALA A 181 -5.06 7.82 3.26
N ILE A 182 -4.61 6.81 4.01
CA ILE A 182 -5.49 5.90 4.75
C ILE A 182 -6.28 6.66 5.83
N PRO A 183 -5.65 7.39 6.78
CA PRO A 183 -6.40 8.18 7.76
C PRO A 183 -7.33 9.21 7.10
N ALA A 184 -6.88 9.88 6.04
CA ALA A 184 -7.70 10.85 5.32
C ALA A 184 -8.95 10.20 4.69
N LEU A 185 -8.81 9.04 4.06
CA LEU A 185 -9.94 8.29 3.49
C LEU A 185 -10.93 7.85 4.57
N LEU A 186 -10.42 7.35 5.71
CA LEU A 186 -11.24 6.91 6.83
C LEU A 186 -12.02 8.06 7.47
N PHE A 187 -11.45 9.27 7.51
CA PHE A 187 -12.09 10.47 8.05
C PHE A 187 -13.10 11.10 7.08
N LEU A 188 -12.76 11.17 5.79
CA LEU A 188 -13.56 11.89 4.79
C LEU A 188 -14.74 11.09 4.24
N PHE A 189 -14.64 9.75 4.18
CA PHE A 189 -15.64 8.91 3.54
C PHE A 189 -16.30 7.94 4.52
N PRO A 190 -17.65 7.90 4.57
CA PRO A 190 -18.35 7.01 5.47
C PRO A 190 -18.12 5.53 5.08
N PRO A 191 -18.11 4.62 6.06
CA PRO A 191 -17.97 3.19 5.77
C PRO A 191 -19.21 2.61 5.10
N LYS A 192 -18.99 1.69 4.17
CA LYS A 192 -20.06 0.93 3.51
C LYS A 192 -20.66 -0.15 4.43
N TYR A 193 -19.84 -0.73 5.30
CA TYR A 193 -20.23 -1.81 6.22
C TYR A 193 -20.50 -1.28 7.63
N THR A 194 -21.56 -1.79 8.26
CA THR A 194 -21.85 -1.61 9.68
C THR A 194 -20.65 -2.08 10.52
N HIS A 195 -20.37 -1.39 11.63
CA HIS A 195 -19.24 -1.67 12.55
C HIS A 195 -17.82 -1.29 12.08
N SER A 196 -17.64 -0.71 10.89
CA SER A 196 -16.32 -0.22 10.43
C SER A 196 -15.70 0.86 11.33
N ARG A 197 -16.50 1.55 12.17
CA ARG A 197 -16.00 2.48 13.21
C ARG A 197 -15.13 1.78 14.27
N PHE A 198 -15.28 0.47 14.49
CA PHE A 198 -14.45 -0.26 15.44
C PHE A 198 -13.00 -0.46 14.98
N TRP A 199 -12.68 -0.26 13.71
CA TRP A 199 -11.29 -0.23 13.24
C TRP A 199 -10.47 0.82 13.98
N ILE A 200 -11.05 2.01 14.19
CA ILE A 200 -10.39 3.10 14.92
C ILE A 200 -10.17 2.71 16.39
N CYS A 201 -11.12 1.99 17.00
CA CYS A 201 -10.97 1.47 18.37
C CYS A 201 -9.91 0.36 18.46
N ALA A 202 -9.71 -0.43 17.41
CA ALA A 202 -8.69 -1.49 17.36
C ALA A 202 -7.27 -0.93 17.15
N THR A 203 -7.11 0.20 16.46
CA THR A 203 -5.81 0.82 16.18
C THR A 203 -5.33 1.82 17.24
N GLY A 204 -6.09 2.01 18.33
CA GLY A 204 -5.69 2.81 19.48
C GLY A 204 -6.69 3.91 19.81
N LYS A 205 -7.13 3.94 21.08
CA LYS A 205 -7.77 5.11 21.67
C LYS A 205 -6.75 6.24 21.69
N ILE A 206 -7.06 7.35 21.02
CA ILE A 206 -6.51 8.67 21.39
C ILE A 206 -7.34 9.17 22.58
#